data_AF-A0A7X5TCN7-F1
#
_entry.id   AF-A0A7X5TCN7-F1
#
_cell.length_a   1.000
_cell.length_b   1.000
_cell.length_c   1.000
_cell.angle_alpha   90.00
_cell.angle_beta   90.00
_cell.angle_gamma   90.00
#
_symmetry.space_group_name_H-M   'P 1'
#
loop_
_entity.id
_entity.type
_entity.pdbx_description
1 polymer ?
#
loop_
_entity_poly.entity_id
_entity_poly.type
_entity_poly.pdbx_seq_one_letter_code
_entity_poly.pdbx_strand_id
1 'polypeptide(L)'
;MKFLLALGAVLASFSLYSCPITISNDDDQTVLIVDPKGLQAILLLPNQSGMIDPTIPHPLMRLFSDETLDLYYAKNEKPHKFYKKYRLIEKYCTDNEAENQLTIKQILQFEKNPTDRFKVTQFQMIEEDHEHDHH
;
A
#
# COMPACT_ATOMS: atom_id res chain seq x y z
N MET A 1 -0.34 -46.99 -19.10
CA MET A 1 -0.87 -45.61 -19.17
C MET A 1 -1.49 -45.21 -17.82
N LYS A 2 -0.68 -44.75 -16.86
CA LYS A 2 -1.18 -44.16 -15.59
C LYS A 2 -0.28 -43.02 -15.07
N PHE A 3 0.54 -42.43 -15.94
CA PHE A 3 1.46 -41.33 -15.60
C PHE A 3 1.03 -39.97 -16.17
N LEU A 4 -0.11 -39.90 -16.86
CA LEU A 4 -0.58 -38.68 -17.54
C LEU A 4 -1.53 -37.82 -16.70
N LEU A 5 -2.00 -38.29 -15.55
CA LEU A 5 -2.90 -37.52 -14.67
C LEU A 5 -2.15 -36.72 -13.59
N ALA A 6 -0.87 -37.02 -13.33
CA ALA A 6 -0.07 -36.27 -12.34
C ALA A 6 0.48 -34.94 -12.89
N LEU A 7 0.57 -34.78 -14.21
CA LEU A 7 1.12 -33.57 -14.84
C LEU A 7 0.08 -32.45 -15.04
N GLY A 8 -1.22 -32.76 -14.96
CA GLY A 8 -2.29 -31.75 -15.01
C GLY A 8 -2.45 -30.96 -13.72
N ALA A 9 -1.92 -31.46 -12.60
CA ALA A 9 -1.97 -30.79 -11.29
C ALA A 9 -0.78 -29.85 -11.04
N VAL A 10 0.24 -29.87 -11.91
CA VAL A 10 1.47 -29.04 -11.76
C VAL A 10 1.38 -27.73 -12.59
N LEU A 11 0.29 -27.53 -13.32
CA LEU A 11 -0.01 -26.30 -14.07
C LEU A 11 -1.26 -25.60 -13.54
N ALA A 12 -1.51 -25.68 -12.23
CA ALA A 12 -2.21 -24.57 -11.57
C ALA A 12 -1.23 -23.40 -11.61
N SER A 13 -1.21 -22.72 -12.76
CA SER A 13 -0.47 -21.50 -12.99
C SER A 13 -0.70 -20.62 -11.78
N PHE A 14 0.36 -20.29 -11.06
CA PHE A 14 0.34 -19.18 -10.12
C PHE A 14 0.04 -17.92 -10.94
N SER A 15 -1.24 -17.68 -11.21
CA SER A 15 -1.71 -16.47 -11.87
C SER A 15 -1.59 -15.37 -10.83
N LEU A 16 -0.44 -14.70 -10.86
CA LEU A 16 -0.27 -13.42 -10.19
C LEU A 16 -1.39 -12.51 -10.67
N TYR A 17 -2.11 -11.93 -9.71
CA TYR A 17 -3.24 -11.07 -9.97
C TYR A 17 -2.89 -9.66 -9.53
N SER A 18 -2.89 -8.74 -10.49
CA SER A 18 -2.54 -7.34 -10.32
C SER A 18 -3.62 -6.61 -9.52
N CYS A 19 -3.20 -5.77 -8.58
CA CYS A 19 -4.07 -4.95 -7.74
C CYS A 19 -3.62 -3.48 -7.81
N PRO A 20 -3.65 -2.85 -8.99
CA PRO A 20 -3.05 -1.56 -9.18
C PRO A 20 -3.90 -0.49 -8.49
N ILE A 21 -3.30 0.27 -7.60
CA ILE A 21 -3.88 1.48 -7.01
C ILE A 21 -3.08 2.68 -7.51
N THR A 22 -3.76 3.64 -8.13
CA THR A 22 -3.17 4.92 -8.49
C THR A 22 -3.47 5.92 -7.39
N ILE A 23 -2.42 6.49 -6.81
CA ILE A 23 -2.52 7.47 -5.73
C ILE A 23 -2.01 8.81 -6.25
N SER A 24 -2.83 9.84 -6.12
CA SER A 24 -2.50 11.22 -6.44
C SER A 24 -2.24 12.02 -5.16
N ASN A 25 -1.08 12.66 -5.08
CA ASN A 25 -0.72 13.49 -3.95
C ASN A 25 -1.32 14.90 -4.10
N ASP A 26 -2.51 15.08 -3.55
CA ASP A 26 -3.21 16.37 -3.44
C ASP A 26 -2.93 17.09 -2.10
N ASP A 27 -1.87 16.67 -1.40
CA ASP A 27 -1.33 17.28 -0.18
C ASP A 27 -0.10 18.17 -0.51
N ASP A 28 0.32 18.99 0.44
CA ASP A 28 1.50 19.86 0.30
C ASP A 28 2.82 19.18 0.69
N GLN A 29 2.74 17.99 1.28
CA GLN A 29 3.90 17.22 1.73
C GLN A 29 4.31 16.14 0.73
N THR A 30 5.59 15.81 0.70
CA THR A 30 6.07 14.61 -0.01
C THR A 30 5.64 13.36 0.74
N VAL A 31 5.07 12.39 0.02
CA VAL A 31 4.60 11.13 0.58
C VAL A 31 5.34 9.97 -0.07
N LEU A 32 5.88 9.06 0.75
CA LEU A 32 6.42 7.78 0.30
C LEU A 32 5.40 6.69 0.61
N ILE A 33 4.99 5.93 -0.39
CA ILE A 33 4.01 4.85 -0.26
C ILE A 33 4.72 3.54 -0.50
N VAL A 34 4.55 2.59 0.42
CA VAL A 34 5.30 1.33 0.43
C VAL A 34 4.33 0.17 0.62
N ASP A 35 4.43 -0.85 -0.22
CA ASP A 35 3.84 -2.16 0.08
C ASP A 35 4.56 -2.71 1.32
N PRO A 36 3.88 -3.03 2.42
CA PRO A 36 4.51 -3.51 3.64
C PRO A 36 5.18 -4.88 3.49
N LYS A 37 4.94 -5.62 2.40
CA LYS A 37 5.77 -6.77 2.00
C LYS A 37 7.15 -6.33 1.46
N GLY A 38 7.38 -5.04 1.29
CA GLY A 38 8.63 -4.40 0.87
C GLY A 38 8.93 -4.56 -0.62
N LEU A 39 7.97 -5.00 -1.42
CA LEU A 39 8.19 -5.35 -2.83
C LEU A 39 8.22 -4.12 -3.74
N GLN A 40 7.48 -3.08 -3.38
CA GLN A 40 7.35 -1.85 -4.17
C GLN A 40 7.26 -0.63 -3.27
N ALA A 41 7.79 0.49 -3.76
CA ALA A 41 7.67 1.79 -3.14
C ALA A 41 7.61 2.89 -4.20
N ILE A 42 6.79 3.91 -3.97
CA ILE A 42 6.67 5.09 -4.83
C ILE A 42 6.80 6.36 -3.98
N LEU A 43 7.62 7.30 -4.44
CA LEU A 43 7.75 8.63 -3.86
C LEU A 43 6.91 9.61 -4.67
N LEU A 44 5.95 10.28 -4.02
CA LEU A 44 5.06 11.25 -4.65
C LEU A 44 5.34 12.65 -4.10
N LEU A 45 5.87 13.53 -4.96
CA LEU A 45 5.92 14.96 -4.67
C LEU A 45 4.51 15.57 -4.75
N PRO A 46 4.27 16.78 -4.21
CA PRO A 46 3.00 17.47 -4.35
C PRO A 46 2.54 17.56 -5.81
N ASN A 47 1.26 17.25 -6.05
CA ASN A 47 0.61 17.20 -7.37
C ASN A 47 1.13 16.11 -8.31
N GLN A 48 1.84 15.11 -7.80
CA GLN A 48 2.21 13.92 -8.58
C GLN A 48 1.30 12.75 -8.29
N SER A 49 1.15 11.90 -9.29
CA SER A 49 0.45 10.63 -9.18
C SER A 49 1.41 9.48 -9.46
N GLY A 50 1.18 8.35 -8.82
CA GLY A 50 1.91 7.12 -9.09
C GLY A 50 1.04 5.91 -8.83
N MET A 51 1.42 4.80 -9.44
CA MET A 51 0.73 3.52 -9.30
C MET A 51 1.60 2.57 -8.47
N ILE A 52 0.98 1.89 -7.53
CA ILE A 52 1.59 0.77 -6.80
C ILE A 52 0.71 -0.46 -6.97
N ASP A 53 1.33 -1.60 -7.21
CA ASP A 53 0.62 -2.85 -7.49
C ASP A 53 1.17 -3.96 -6.57
N PRO A 54 0.57 -4.20 -5.39
CA PRO A 54 1.02 -5.23 -4.46
C PRO A 54 0.84 -6.67 -4.94
N THR A 55 0.35 -6.90 -6.17
CA THR A 55 0.19 -8.17 -6.89
C THR A 55 0.02 -9.42 -6.00
N ILE A 56 -1.19 -9.97 -5.95
CA ILE A 56 -1.48 -11.14 -5.11
C ILE A 56 -1.12 -12.45 -5.82
N PRO A 57 -0.64 -13.48 -5.09
CA PRO A 57 -0.14 -14.72 -5.68
C PRO A 57 -1.24 -15.67 -6.21
N HIS A 58 -2.53 -15.38 -5.94
CA HIS A 58 -3.64 -16.21 -6.42
C HIS A 58 -4.95 -15.41 -6.52
N PRO A 59 -5.76 -15.55 -7.60
CA PRO A 59 -6.97 -14.74 -7.82
C PRO A 59 -8.03 -14.87 -6.71
N LEU A 60 -8.15 -16.05 -6.10
CA LEU A 60 -9.08 -16.24 -4.98
C LEU A 60 -8.71 -15.40 -3.75
N MET A 61 -7.44 -15.03 -3.58
CA MET A 61 -7.03 -14.20 -2.44
C MET A 61 -7.63 -12.81 -2.50
N ARG A 62 -8.05 -12.31 -3.68
CA ARG A 62 -8.65 -10.97 -3.82
C ARG A 62 -9.89 -10.74 -2.95
N LEU A 63 -10.54 -11.81 -2.49
CA LEU A 63 -11.77 -11.76 -1.69
C LEU A 63 -11.52 -12.00 -0.19
N PHE A 64 -10.31 -12.42 0.19
CA PHE A 64 -10.01 -12.87 1.54
C PHE A 64 -8.72 -12.28 2.12
N SER A 65 -7.83 -11.72 1.29
CA SER A 65 -6.64 -11.01 1.74
C SER A 65 -6.90 -9.51 1.78
N ASP A 66 -6.52 -8.92 2.91
CA ASP A 66 -6.39 -7.48 3.02
C ASP A 66 -5.03 -7.08 2.41
N GLU A 67 -5.06 -6.26 1.36
CA GLU A 67 -3.86 -5.60 0.86
C GLU A 67 -3.62 -4.33 1.67
N THR A 68 -2.35 -4.04 1.93
CA THR A 68 -1.99 -2.93 2.81
C THR A 68 -0.94 -2.06 2.13
N LEU A 69 -1.01 -0.76 2.36
CA LEU A 69 -0.04 0.22 1.87
C LEU A 69 0.32 1.14 3.04
N ASP A 70 1.60 1.26 3.35
CA ASP A 70 2.09 2.17 4.37
C ASP A 70 2.45 3.52 3.74
N LEU A 71 1.87 4.59 4.27
CA LEU A 71 2.11 5.97 3.86
C LEU A 71 3.07 6.62 4.86
N TYR A 72 4.21 7.05 4.35
CA TYR A 72 5.26 7.72 5.09
C TYR A 72 5.32 9.19 4.68
N TYR A 73 5.49 10.06 5.67
CA TYR A 73 5.60 11.50 5.47
C TYR A 73 6.99 11.98 5.84
N ALA A 74 7.51 12.96 5.11
CA ALA A 74 8.75 13.63 5.46
C ALA A 74 8.60 14.39 6.79
N LYS A 75 9.64 14.38 7.63
CA LYS A 75 9.71 15.24 8.82
C LYS A 75 9.94 16.68 8.37
N ASN A 76 9.12 17.62 8.87
CA ASN A 76 9.18 19.03 8.50
C ASN A 76 10.59 19.63 8.62
N GLU A 77 11.33 19.28 9.67
CA GLU A 77 12.67 19.79 9.95
C GLU A 77 13.79 19.02 9.22
N LYS A 78 13.49 17.81 8.72
CA LYS A 78 14.47 16.90 8.10
C LYS A 78 13.80 16.21 6.90
N PRO A 79 13.76 16.84 5.72
CA PRO A 79 12.98 16.36 4.57
C PRO A 79 13.46 15.00 4.01
N HIS A 80 14.66 14.55 4.41
CA HIS A 80 15.19 13.23 4.07
C HIS A 80 14.82 12.13 5.08
N LYS A 81 14.18 12.47 6.21
CA LYS A 81 13.70 11.50 7.20
C LYS A 81 12.21 11.31 7.04
N PHE A 82 11.80 10.07 6.82
CA PHE A 82 10.41 9.68 6.69
C PHE A 82 9.95 8.92 7.92
N TYR A 83 8.68 9.06 8.29
CA TYR A 83 8.05 8.25 9.33
C TYR A 83 6.71 7.74 8.81
N LYS A 84 6.37 6.52 9.23
CA LYS A 84 5.07 5.94 8.92
C LYS A 84 4.00 6.72 9.66
N LYS A 85 3.04 7.26 8.91
CA LYS A 85 1.94 8.05 9.48
C LYS A 85 0.61 7.35 9.32
N TYR A 86 0.40 6.66 8.20
CA TYR A 86 -0.85 5.94 7.94
C TYR A 86 -0.60 4.56 7.32
N ARG A 87 -1.55 3.66 7.49
CA ARG A 87 -1.69 2.41 6.74
C ARG A 87 -3.06 2.38 6.10
N LEU A 88 -3.09 2.38 4.77
CA LEU A 88 -4.28 2.05 3.99
C LEU A 88 -4.43 0.54 3.94
N ILE A 89 -5.66 0.06 4.16
CA ILE A 89 -6.04 -1.34 4.08
C ILE A 89 -7.17 -1.44 3.07
N GLU A 90 -6.99 -2.30 2.07
CA GLU A 90 -7.97 -2.65 1.06
C GLU A 90 -8.42 -4.11 1.28
N LYS A 91 -9.70 -4.33 1.60
CA LYS A 91 -10.21 -5.68 1.89
C LYS A 91 -10.44 -6.58 0.69
N TYR A 92 -10.71 -5.97 -0.47
CA TYR A 92 -10.89 -6.71 -1.69
C TYR A 92 -10.41 -5.89 -2.87
N CYS A 93 -9.56 -6.51 -3.66
CA CYS A 93 -8.97 -5.95 -4.85
C CYS A 93 -9.94 -6.03 -6.02
N THR A 94 -10.01 -4.97 -6.83
CA THR A 94 -10.91 -4.84 -7.98
C THR A 94 -10.18 -4.40 -9.24
N ASP A 95 -10.68 -4.84 -10.40
CA ASP A 95 -10.19 -4.44 -11.72
C ASP A 95 -10.79 -3.11 -12.20
N ASN A 96 -11.72 -2.53 -11.43
CA ASN A 96 -12.35 -1.26 -11.78
C ASN A 96 -11.37 -0.10 -11.54
N GLU A 97 -10.71 0.35 -12.61
CA GLU A 97 -9.74 1.44 -12.57
C GLU A 97 -10.28 2.69 -11.88
N ALA A 98 -11.55 3.04 -12.08
CA ALA A 98 -12.15 4.23 -11.48
C ALA A 98 -12.23 4.15 -9.94
N GLU A 99 -12.42 2.95 -9.39
CA GLU A 99 -12.42 2.73 -7.96
C GLU A 99 -11.01 2.59 -7.36
N ASN A 100 -9.98 2.53 -8.21
CA ASN A 100 -8.57 2.41 -7.81
C ASN A 100 -7.82 3.74 -7.89
N GLN A 101 -8.50 4.82 -8.28
CA GLN A 101 -7.97 6.18 -8.25
C GLN A 101 -8.29 6.80 -6.89
N LEU A 102 -7.26 7.03 -6.08
CA LEU A 102 -7.39 7.67 -4.78
C LEU A 102 -6.52 8.92 -4.71
N THR A 103 -6.99 9.95 -4.02
CA THR A 103 -6.14 11.04 -3.56
C THR A 103 -5.67 10.81 -2.13
N ILE A 104 -4.57 11.45 -1.74
CA ILE A 104 -4.10 11.42 -0.34
C ILE A 104 -5.21 11.90 0.59
N LYS A 105 -5.88 13.02 0.30
CA LYS A 105 -6.99 13.51 1.13
C LYS A 105 -8.13 12.50 1.26
N GLN A 106 -8.50 11.79 0.19
CA GLN A 106 -9.52 10.73 0.26
C GLN A 106 -9.07 9.58 1.16
N ILE A 107 -7.81 9.15 1.05
CA ILE A 107 -7.23 8.13 1.93
C ILE A 107 -7.36 8.59 3.38
N LEU A 108 -6.97 9.82 3.70
CA LEU A 108 -7.06 10.34 5.07
C LEU A 108 -8.51 10.42 5.58
N GLN A 109 -9.50 10.63 4.72
CA GLN A 109 -10.91 10.59 5.12
C GLN A 109 -11.35 9.21 5.60
N PHE A 110 -10.77 8.13 5.09
CA PHE A 110 -11.09 6.75 5.52
C PHE A 110 -10.63 6.44 6.94
N GLU A 111 -9.78 7.27 7.54
CA GLU A 111 -9.43 7.17 8.96
C GLU A 111 -10.68 7.40 9.84
N LYS A 112 -11.50 8.39 9.47
CA LYS A 112 -12.71 8.78 10.20
C LYS A 112 -13.95 8.07 9.66
N ASN A 113 -14.00 7.88 8.34
CA ASN A 113 -15.14 7.35 7.62
C ASN A 113 -14.71 6.16 6.75
N PRO A 114 -14.42 5.00 7.35
CA PRO A 114 -14.07 3.81 6.57
C PRO A 114 -15.21 3.41 5.63
N THR A 115 -14.84 2.82 4.50
CA THR A 115 -15.81 2.21 3.57
C THR A 115 -15.80 0.70 3.74
N ASP A 116 -16.68 0.01 3.01
CA ASP A 116 -16.68 -1.46 2.99
C ASP A 116 -15.35 -2.02 2.51
N ARG A 117 -14.72 -1.33 1.54
CA ARG A 117 -13.45 -1.70 0.90
C ARG A 117 -12.23 -1.15 1.62
N PHE A 118 -12.25 0.13 2.01
CA PHE A 118 -11.07 0.84 2.49
C PHE A 118 -11.16 1.21 3.96
N LYS A 119 -10.05 0.99 4.68
CA LYS A 119 -9.84 1.46 6.05
C LYS A 119 -8.47 2.08 6.18
N VAL A 120 -8.33 3.07 7.06
CA VAL A 120 -7.03 3.67 7.38
C VAL A 120 -6.75 3.59 8.87
N THR A 121 -5.52 3.20 9.21
CA THR A 121 -4.99 3.26 10.57
C THR A 121 -3.93 4.36 10.64
N GLN A 122 -4.01 5.25 11.63
CA GLN A 122 -2.99 6.27 11.90
C GLN A 122 -1.94 5.76 12.90
N PHE A 123 -0.70 6.19 12.70
CA PHE A 123 0.43 5.96 13.59
C PHE A 123 0.96 7.30 14.10
N GLN A 124 1.30 7.36 15.38
CA GLN A 124 1.96 8.53 15.96
C GLN A 124 3.47 8.47 15.69
N MET A 125 4.06 9.63 15.44
CA MET A 125 5.52 9.73 15.39
C MET A 125 6.05 9.42 16.79
N ILE A 126 6.92 8.43 16.90
CA ILE A 126 7.72 8.23 18.10
C ILE A 126 8.93 9.14 17.94
N GLU A 127 9.03 10.17 18.77
CA GLU A 127 10.26 10.95 18.89
C GLU A 127 11.32 10.05 19.52
N GLU A 128 12.43 9.83 18.80
CA GLU A 128 13.62 9.22 19.40
C GLU A 128 14.20 10.28 20.35
N ASP A 129 13.82 10.19 21.61
CA ASP A 129 14.48 10.93 22.68
C ASP A 129 15.87 10.32 22.93
N HIS A 130 16.85 11.22 22.96
CA HIS A 130 18.23 11.08 23.44
C HIS A 130 19.30 10.63 22.43
N GLU A 131 19.94 11.66 21.86
CA GLU A 131 21.40 11.76 21.81
C GLU A 131 22.01 11.22 23.12
N HIS A 132 22.67 10.07 23.04
CA HIS A 132 23.72 9.74 23.99
C HIS A 132 24.92 10.65 23.67
N ASP A 133 24.94 11.83 24.28
CA ASP A 133 26.15 12.61 24.47
C ASP A 133 27.12 11.77 25.31
N HIS A 134 28.09 11.13 24.65
CA HIS A 134 29.26 10.57 25.30
C HIS A 134 30.32 11.67 25.42
N HIS A 135 30.32 12.33 26.58
CA HIS A 135 31.49 13.01 27.13
C HIS A 135 32.59 12.01 27.51
#